data_AF-A0A5C4TMX5-F1
#
_entry.id   AF-A0A5C4TMX5-F1
#
_cell.length_a   1.000
_cell.length_b   1.000
_cell.length_c   1.000
_cell.angle_alpha   90.00
_cell.angle_beta   90.00
_cell.angle_gamma   90.00
#
_symmetry.space_group_name_H-M   'P 1'
#
loop_
_entity.id
_entity.type
_entity.pdbx_description
1 polymer ?
#
loop_
_entity_poly.entity_id
_entity_poly.type
_entity_poly.pdbx_seq_one_letter_code
_entity_poly.pdbx_strand_id
1 'polypeptide(L)' 'EILYLPPYSPDFNKIEHYWFAIKNRTRKNIPLFKSFRHAVDSSFL' A
#
# COMPACT_ATOMS: atom_id res chain seq x y z
N GLU A 1 -16.27 -16.43 6.17
CA GLU A 1 -17.27 -15.68 5.38
C GLU A 1 -16.53 -14.68 4.50
N ILE A 2 -16.99 -14.43 3.26
CA ILE A 2 -16.37 -13.49 2.33
C ILE A 2 -17.23 -12.23 2.29
N LEU A 3 -16.63 -11.06 2.48
CA LEU A 3 -17.35 -9.79 2.38
C LEU A 3 -17.62 -9.47 0.90
N TYR A 4 -18.88 -9.26 0.54
CA TYR A 4 -19.26 -8.81 -0.80
C TYR A 4 -18.78 -7.38 -1.05
N LEU A 5 -18.19 -7.14 -2.23
CA LEU A 5 -17.83 -5.82 -2.73
C LEU A 5 -18.47 -5.63 -4.11
N PRO A 6 -19.23 -4.54 -4.34
CA PRO A 6 -19.76 -4.26 -5.67
C PRO A 6 -18.64 -4.01 -6.68
N PRO A 7 -18.88 -4.28 -7.98
CA PRO A 7 -17.90 -3.99 -9.04
C PRO A 7 -17.44 -2.53 -9.02
N TYR A 8 -16.16 -2.32 -9.32
CA TYR A 8 -15.54 -0.98 -9.44
C TYR A 8 -15.81 -0.04 -8.26
N SER A 9 -15.92 -0.59 -7.04
CA SER A 9 -16.19 0.19 -5.81
C SER A 9 -14.95 0.26 -4.91
N PRO A 10 -13.85 0.90 -5.33
CA PRO A 10 -12.63 1.03 -4.52
C PRO A 10 -12.91 1.81 -3.22
N ASP A 11 -13.88 2.72 -3.23
CA ASP A 11 -14.28 3.51 -2.06
C ASP A 11 -14.81 2.65 -0.90
N PHE A 12 -15.31 1.44 -1.19
CA PHE A 12 -15.76 0.49 -0.18
C PHE A 12 -14.64 -0.46 0.30
N ASN A 13 -13.47 -0.43 -0.34
CA ASN A 13 -12.33 -1.22 0.05
C ASN A 13 -11.36 -0.39 0.90
N LYS A 14 -11.36 -0.64 2.22
CA LYS A 14 -10.57 0.10 3.20
C LYS A 14 -9.07 0.19 2.86
N ILE A 15 -8.52 -0.81 2.17
CA ILE A 15 -7.08 -0.82 1.81
C ILE A 15 -6.70 0.35 0.90
N GLU A 16 -7.63 0.84 0.08
CA GLU A 16 -7.39 1.92 -0.89
C GLU A 16 -6.99 3.23 -0.20
N HIS A 17 -7.52 3.48 1.00
CA HIS A 17 -7.15 4.65 1.80
C HIS A 17 -5.69 4.62 2.29
N TYR A 18 -5.09 3.43 2.41
CA TYR A 18 -3.72 3.28 2.91
C TYR A 18 -2.67 3.33 1.79
N TRP A 19 -3.05 3.01 0.54
CA TRP A 19 -2.10 2.94 -0.57
C TRP A 19 -1.40 4.26 -0.84
N PHE A 20 -2.06 5.40 -0.63
CA PHE A 20 -1.42 6.71 -0.77
C PHE A 20 -0.22 6.86 0.17
N ALA A 21 -0.40 6.57 1.46
CA ALA A 21 0.65 6.70 2.47
C ALA A 21 1.81 5.71 2.22
N ILE A 22 1.48 4.44 1.93
CA ILE A 22 2.46 3.38 1.66
C ILE A 22 3.32 3.74 0.44
N LYS A 23 2.70 4.15 -0.68
CA LYS A 23 3.42 4.53 -1.90
C LYS A 23 4.31 5.75 -1.66
N ASN A 24 3.83 6.75 -0.93
CA ASN A 24 4.61 7.95 -0.64
C ASN A 24 5.85 7.64 0.20
N ARG A 25 5.72 6.84 1.26
CA ARG A 25 6.85 6.41 2.11
C ARG A 25 7.82 5.53 1.33
N THR A 26 7.32 4.52 0.60
CA THR A 26 8.14 3.63 -0.23
C THR A 26 8.97 4.44 -1.23
N ARG A 27 8.37 5.39 -1.96
CA ARG A 27 9.08 6.22 -2.95
C ARG A 27 10.27 6.97 -2.37
N LYS A 28 10.17 7.47 -1.13
CA LYS A 28 11.27 8.16 -0.44
C LYS A 28 12.37 7.20 -0.01
N ASN A 29 12.00 5.97 0.31
CA ASN A 29 12.89 4.96 0.86
C ASN A 29 13.58 4.10 -0.19
N ILE A 30 13.06 4.00 -1.43
CA ILE A 30 13.64 3.16 -2.51
C ILE A 30 15.18 3.30 -2.63
N PRO A 31 15.77 4.51 -2.65
CA PRO A 31 17.22 4.66 -2.79
C PRO A 31 18.05 4.16 -1.59
N LEU A 32 17.41 3.97 -0.42
CA LEU A 32 18.06 3.56 0.82
C LEU A 32 18.19 2.04 0.96
N PHE A 33 17.48 1.28 0.12
CA PHE A 33 17.43 -0.18 0.21
C PHE A 33 17.94 -0.84 -1.07
N LYS A 34 18.65 -1.95 -0.93
CA LYS A 34 19.11 -2.78 -2.06
C LYS A 34 17.98 -3.51 -2.79
N SER A 35 16.83 -3.68 -2.12
CA SER A 35 15.68 -4.39 -2.65
C SER A 35 14.43 -3.53 -2.53
N PHE A 36 13.64 -3.49 -3.60
CA PHE A 36 12.31 -2.87 -3.58
C PHE A 36 11.43 -3.46 -2.47
N ARG A 37 11.53 -4.77 -2.22
CA ARG A 37 10.77 -5.44 -1.15
C ARG A 37 11.10 -4.84 0.22
N HIS A 38 12.38 -4.65 0.53
CA HIS A 38 12.78 -4.03 1.80
C HIS A 38 12.30 -2.56 1.93
N ALA A 39 12.31 -1.80 0.83
CA ALA A 39 11.76 -0.44 0.83
C ALA A 39 10.25 -0.43 1.13
N VAL A 40 9.50 -1.37 0.55
CA VAL A 40 8.06 -1.55 0.81
C VAL A 40 7.81 -2.00 2.26
N ASP A 41 8.54 -3.01 2.75
CA ASP A 41 8.38 -3.50 4.13
C ASP A 41 8.66 -2.41 5.16
N SER A 42 9.65 -1.54 4.91
CA SER A 42 9.96 -0.38 5.77
C SER A 42 8.83 0.66 5.84
N SER A 43 7.89 0.66 4.90
CA SER A 43 6.82 1.67 4.81
C SER A 43 5.59 1.36 5.68
N PHE A 44 5.48 0.11 6.17
CA PHE A 44 4.41 -0.36 7.04
C PHE A 44 4.62 -0.05 8.53
N LEU A 45 5.81 0.45 8.89
CA LEU A 45 6.14 0.98 10.22
C LEU A 45 5.66 2.43 10.37
#